data_AF-A0A835D4Z6-F1
#
_entry.id   AF-A0A835D4Z6-F1
#
_cell.length_a   1.000
_cell.length_b   1.000
_cell.length_c   1.000
_cell.angle_alpha   90.00
_cell.angle_beta   90.00
_cell.angle_gamma   90.00
#
_symmetry.space_group_name_H-M   'P 1'
#
loop_
_entity.id
_entity.type
_entity.pdbx_description
1 polymer ?
#
loop_
_entity_poly.entity_id
_entity_poly.type
_entity_poly.pdbx_seq_one_letter_code
_entity_poly.pdbx_strand_id
1 'polypeptide(L)'
;MHRYIKLLTGLINTHVHTSQQLARGIADDVDLMTWLHERIWPYESNMTEEDSYISTLLCGIELIHSGVTCFAEAGGQHVSGMARAVEILGLRACLTQSTMDSGQGLPANWGVYSTDYCIQVKHT
;
A
#
# COMPACT_ATOMS: atom_id res chain seq x y z
N MET A 1 29.83 8.04 29.37
CA MET A 1 29.16 8.64 28.20
C MET A 1 27.74 8.99 28.58
N HIS A 2 27.34 10.27 28.51
CA HIS A 2 25.94 10.65 28.66
C HIS A 2 25.22 10.40 27.34
N ARG A 3 24.19 9.55 27.36
CA ARG A 3 23.26 9.37 26.23
C ARG A 3 22.20 10.45 26.36
N TYR A 4 22.16 11.36 25.39
CA TYR A 4 21.06 12.30 25.24
C TYR A 4 20.02 11.68 24.30
N ILE A 5 18.77 11.63 24.73
CA ILE A 5 17.64 11.28 23.86
C ILE A 5 17.14 12.58 23.24
N LYS A 6 17.10 12.63 21.90
CA LYS A 6 16.50 13.75 21.16
C LYS A 6 15.06 13.39 20.83
N LEU A 7 14.16 14.33 21.04
CA LEU A 7 12.78 14.24 20.58
C LEU A 7 12.66 15.00 19.27
N LEU A 8 12.09 14.35 18.26
CA LEU A 8 11.81 14.91 16.96
C LEU A 8 10.32 14.71 16.66
N THR A 9 9.79 15.49 15.71
CA THR A 9 8.48 15.20 15.13
C THR A 9 8.53 13.88 14.39
N GLY A 10 7.42 13.13 14.41
CA GLY A 10 7.28 11.91 13.62
C GLY A 10 7.42 12.18 12.12
N LEU A 11 8.04 11.24 11.40
CA LEU A 11 8.21 11.33 9.95
C LEU A 11 6.86 11.10 9.24
N ILE A 12 6.74 11.67 8.04
CA ILE A 12 5.60 11.46 7.14
C ILE A 12 6.13 10.74 5.89
N ASN A 13 5.68 9.50 5.66
CA ASN A 13 6.00 8.78 4.45
C ASN A 13 4.98 9.10 3.35
N THR A 14 5.36 9.88 2.35
CA THR A 14 4.42 10.40 1.35
C THR A 14 4.02 9.40 0.26
N HIS A 15 4.56 8.19 0.27
CA HIS A 15 4.23 7.15 -0.72
C HIS A 15 4.67 5.77 -0.23
N VAL A 16 3.72 4.84 -0.10
CA VAL A 16 3.99 3.43 0.22
C VAL A 16 2.93 2.56 -0.44
N HIS A 17 3.27 1.30 -0.71
CA HIS A 17 2.32 0.26 -1.11
C HIS A 17 2.29 -0.83 -0.02
N THR A 18 1.36 -0.72 0.92
CA THR A 18 1.27 -1.62 2.08
C THR A 18 0.94 -3.06 1.69
N SER A 19 0.22 -3.28 0.58
CA SER A 19 -0.06 -4.61 0.02
C SER A 19 1.20 -5.34 -0.49
N GLN A 20 2.29 -4.61 -0.78
CA GLN A 20 3.52 -5.19 -1.32
C GLN A 20 4.51 -5.62 -0.22
N GLN A 21 4.19 -5.37 1.05
CA GLN A 21 5.10 -5.69 2.15
C GLN A 21 5.41 -7.19 2.26
N LEU A 22 4.42 -8.07 2.04
CA LEU A 22 4.63 -9.53 2.02
C LEU A 22 5.35 -10.00 0.73
N ALA A 23 5.37 -9.19 -0.32
CA ALA A 23 6.05 -9.45 -1.59
C ALA A 23 7.53 -9.03 -1.58
N ARG A 24 8.10 -8.68 -0.42
CA ARG A 24 9.49 -8.23 -0.35
C ARG A 24 10.45 -9.28 -0.90
N GLY A 25 11.15 -8.92 -1.98
CA GLY A 25 12.15 -9.77 -2.64
C GLY A 25 11.59 -10.79 -3.65
N ILE A 26 10.28 -10.79 -3.94
CA ILE A 26 9.72 -11.77 -4.92
C ILE A 26 9.98 -11.42 -6.38
N ALA A 27 10.40 -10.18 -6.65
CA ALA A 27 10.47 -9.60 -7.99
C ALA A 27 11.78 -8.85 -8.25
N ASP A 28 12.87 -9.25 -7.60
CA ASP A 28 14.19 -8.65 -7.83
C ASP A 28 14.76 -9.06 -9.21
N ASP A 29 15.76 -8.32 -9.69
CA ASP A 29 16.57 -8.64 -10.87
C ASP A 29 15.82 -8.82 -12.21
N VAL A 30 14.71 -8.09 -12.40
CA VAL A 30 13.95 -8.05 -13.66
C VAL A 30 13.67 -6.62 -14.10
N ASP A 31 13.34 -6.42 -15.39
CA ASP A 31 12.91 -5.11 -15.87
C ASP A 31 11.50 -4.76 -15.37
N LEU A 32 11.13 -3.48 -15.48
CA LEU A 32 9.86 -2.96 -14.97
C LEU A 32 8.63 -3.69 -15.53
N MET A 33 8.63 -4.06 -16.81
CA MET A 33 7.45 -4.67 -17.42
C MET A 33 7.27 -6.11 -16.91
N THR A 34 8.36 -6.86 -16.79
CA THR A 34 8.34 -8.18 -16.15
C THR A 34 8.00 -8.08 -14.66
N TRP A 35 8.57 -7.12 -13.93
CA TRP A 35 8.23 -6.85 -12.52
C TRP A 35 6.72 -6.61 -12.37
N LEU A 36 6.16 -5.74 -13.19
CA LEU A 36 4.77 -5.32 -13.08
C LEU A 36 3.81 -6.44 -13.52
N HIS A 37 3.91 -6.88 -14.78
CA HIS A 37 2.93 -7.77 -15.39
C HIS A 37 3.07 -9.22 -14.96
N GLU A 38 4.29 -9.70 -14.73
CA GLU A 38 4.52 -11.13 -14.47
C GLU A 38 4.75 -11.46 -12.99
N ARG A 39 4.95 -10.46 -12.12
CA ARG A 39 5.19 -10.67 -10.68
C ARG A 39 4.15 -9.96 -9.83
N ILE A 40 4.12 -8.62 -9.87
CA ILE A 40 3.30 -7.83 -8.94
C ILE A 40 1.81 -7.95 -9.24
N TRP A 41 1.38 -7.79 -10.50
CA TRP A 41 -0.04 -7.93 -10.83
C TRP A 41 -0.61 -9.30 -10.44
N PRO A 42 -0.01 -10.45 -10.84
CA PRO A 42 -0.50 -11.74 -10.37
C PRO A 42 -0.52 -11.87 -8.84
N TYR A 43 0.51 -11.37 -8.14
CA TYR A 43 0.55 -11.40 -6.68
C TYR A 43 -0.59 -10.60 -6.06
N GLU A 44 -0.71 -9.31 -6.38
CA GLU A 44 -1.71 -8.40 -5.81
C GLU A 44 -3.14 -8.81 -6.21
N SER A 45 -3.35 -9.33 -7.42
CA SER A 45 -4.67 -9.79 -7.87
C SER A 45 -5.18 -11.04 -7.16
N ASN A 46 -4.29 -11.82 -6.56
CA ASN A 46 -4.65 -13.01 -5.77
C ASN A 46 -4.74 -12.71 -4.26
N MET A 47 -4.40 -11.50 -3.82
CA MET A 47 -4.55 -11.13 -2.42
C MET A 47 -6.02 -11.11 -2.01
N THR A 48 -6.30 -11.64 -0.82
CA THR A 48 -7.56 -11.46 -0.12
C THR A 48 -7.53 -10.18 0.74
N GLU A 49 -8.68 -9.79 1.28
CA GLU A 49 -8.73 -8.68 2.26
C GLU A 49 -7.86 -8.97 3.48
N GLU A 50 -7.79 -10.23 3.92
CA GLU A 50 -6.99 -10.63 5.07
C GLU A 50 -5.50 -10.57 4.77
N ASP A 51 -5.07 -10.95 3.56
CA ASP A 51 -3.68 -10.77 3.14
C ASP A 51 -3.28 -9.29 3.15
N SER A 52 -4.17 -8.41 2.67
CA SER A 52 -3.96 -6.95 2.70
C SER A 52 -3.86 -6.42 4.13
N TYR A 53 -4.72 -6.88 5.03
CA TYR A 53 -4.68 -6.54 6.45
C TYR A 53 -3.34 -6.95 7.09
N ILE A 54 -2.91 -8.21 6.92
CA ILE A 54 -1.65 -8.72 7.47
C ILE A 54 -0.44 -7.99 6.87
N SER A 55 -0.43 -7.77 5.55
CA SER A 55 0.63 -7.03 4.87
C SER A 55 0.73 -5.58 5.39
N THR A 56 -0.41 -4.93 5.59
CA THR A 56 -0.48 -3.57 6.14
C THR A 56 -0.02 -3.52 7.60
N LEU A 57 -0.36 -4.51 8.42
CA LEU A 57 0.16 -4.62 9.79
C LEU A 57 1.68 -4.69 9.80
N LEU A 58 2.25 -5.59 8.98
CA LEU A 58 3.70 -5.75 8.89
C LEU A 58 4.38 -4.46 8.42
N CYS A 59 3.80 -3.78 7.43
CA CYS A 59 4.31 -2.51 6.93
C CYS A 59 4.26 -1.44 8.03
N GLY A 60 3.16 -1.34 8.75
CA GLY A 60 2.97 -0.36 9.80
C GLY A 60 3.90 -0.54 11.00
N ILE A 61 4.23 -1.79 11.36
CA ILE A 61 5.23 -2.07 12.40
C ILE A 61 6.61 -1.53 11.99
N GLU A 62 7.01 -1.72 10.73
CA GLU A 62 8.27 -1.18 10.20
C GLU A 62 8.27 0.36 10.13
N LEU A 63 7.14 0.97 9.75
CA LEU A 63 6.94 2.41 9.78
C LEU A 63 7.08 2.97 11.20
N ILE A 64 6.44 2.36 12.20
CA ILE A 64 6.55 2.78 13.60
C ILE A 64 7.99 2.65 14.09
N HIS A 65 8.65 1.53 13.80
CA HIS A 65 10.04 1.29 14.21
C HIS A 65 11.02 2.29 13.59
N SER A 66 10.71 2.82 12.40
CA SER A 66 11.49 3.87 11.73
C SER A 66 11.11 5.30 12.11
N GLY A 67 10.15 5.48 13.02
CA GLY A 67 9.72 6.80 13.50
C GLY A 67 8.70 7.51 12.60
N VAL A 68 8.09 6.79 11.64
CA VAL A 68 6.98 7.28 10.84
C VAL A 68 5.70 7.30 11.68
N THR A 69 4.94 8.38 11.56
CA THR A 69 3.65 8.55 12.26
C THR A 69 2.48 8.80 11.32
N CYS A 70 2.77 9.05 10.04
CA CYS A 70 1.78 9.28 9.01
C CYS A 70 2.28 8.75 7.67
N PHE A 71 1.39 8.15 6.86
CA PHE A 71 1.75 7.75 5.51
C PHE A 71 0.65 7.99 4.47
N ALA A 72 1.03 8.03 3.20
CA ALA A 72 0.08 7.96 2.09
C ALA A 72 0.24 6.60 1.38
N GLU A 73 -0.80 5.79 1.46
CA GLU A 73 -0.92 4.55 0.72
C GLU A 73 -1.29 4.86 -0.72
N ALA A 74 -0.43 4.42 -1.64
CA ALA A 74 -0.45 4.81 -3.04
C ALA A 74 -1.37 3.95 -3.91
N GLY A 75 -1.89 2.86 -3.37
CA GLY A 75 -3.03 2.18 -3.93
C GLY A 75 -2.97 0.68 -3.73
N GLY A 76 -4.08 0.12 -3.21
CA GLY A 76 -4.33 -1.32 -3.23
C GLY A 76 -5.82 -1.62 -3.37
N GLN A 77 -6.14 -2.91 -3.51
CA GLN A 77 -7.51 -3.34 -3.84
C GLN A 77 -8.42 -3.43 -2.61
N HIS A 78 -7.87 -3.77 -1.43
CA HIS A 78 -8.63 -4.07 -0.21
C HIS A 78 -8.44 -2.98 0.85
N VAL A 79 -8.99 -1.79 0.60
CA VAL A 79 -8.86 -0.62 1.48
C VAL A 79 -9.48 -0.84 2.87
N SER A 80 -10.55 -1.65 2.97
CA SER A 80 -11.14 -2.07 4.25
C SER A 80 -10.12 -2.77 5.16
N GLY A 81 -9.41 -3.76 4.63
CA GLY A 81 -8.35 -4.47 5.34
C GLY A 81 -7.21 -3.54 5.76
N MET A 82 -6.80 -2.62 4.88
CA MET A 82 -5.79 -1.61 5.21
C MET A 82 -6.25 -0.69 6.36
N ALA A 83 -7.49 -0.21 6.30
CA ALA A 83 -8.05 0.69 7.32
C ALA A 83 -8.12 0.01 8.70
N ARG A 84 -8.54 -1.26 8.76
CA ARG A 84 -8.50 -2.07 9.99
C ARG A 84 -7.09 -2.14 10.59
N ALA A 85 -6.07 -2.36 9.75
CA ALA A 85 -4.68 -2.42 10.19
C ALA A 85 -4.17 -1.05 10.69
N VAL A 86 -4.48 0.03 9.98
CA VAL A 86 -4.10 1.39 10.38
C VAL A 86 -4.70 1.78 11.72
N GLU A 87 -5.98 1.45 11.95
CA GLU A 87 -6.69 1.73 13.20
C GLU A 87 -6.02 1.05 14.40
N ILE A 88 -5.73 -0.25 14.30
CA ILE A 88 -5.10 -1.00 15.39
C ILE A 88 -3.65 -0.57 15.66
N LEU A 89 -2.93 -0.12 14.62
CA LEU A 89 -1.57 0.41 14.74
C LEU A 89 -1.51 1.84 15.31
N GLY A 90 -2.61 2.58 15.29
CA GLY A 90 -2.66 3.97 15.73
C GLY A 90 -1.89 4.94 14.81
N LEU A 91 -1.68 4.57 13.55
CA LEU A 91 -1.04 5.44 12.54
C LEU A 91 -2.05 6.38 11.89
N ARG A 92 -1.57 7.52 11.38
CA ARG A 92 -2.35 8.32 10.44
C ARG A 92 -2.09 7.85 9.02
N ALA A 93 -3.12 7.77 8.18
CA ALA A 93 -2.94 7.38 6.79
C ALA A 93 -3.89 8.13 5.85
N CYS A 94 -3.40 8.43 4.65
CA CYS A 94 -4.26 8.65 3.48
C CYS A 94 -4.32 7.33 2.72
N LEU A 95 -5.49 6.70 2.67
CA LEU A 95 -5.69 5.42 2.00
C LEU A 95 -6.37 5.62 0.66
N THR A 96 -5.84 4.99 -0.38
CA THR A 96 -6.37 5.09 -1.74
C THR A 96 -6.67 3.71 -2.30
N GLN A 97 -7.78 3.60 -3.02
CA GLN A 97 -8.10 2.40 -3.78
C GLN A 97 -7.49 2.52 -5.17
N SER A 98 -6.71 1.52 -5.59
CA SER A 98 -6.14 1.49 -6.94
C SER A 98 -7.18 1.02 -7.95
N THR A 99 -7.21 1.66 -9.13
CA THR A 99 -8.02 1.21 -10.26
C THR A 99 -7.29 1.46 -11.58
N MET A 100 -7.54 0.60 -12.56
CA MET A 100 -7.00 0.72 -13.91
C MET A 100 -8.04 0.24 -14.93
N ASP A 101 -8.32 1.06 -15.93
CA ASP A 101 -9.31 0.80 -16.99
C ASP A 101 -8.73 0.82 -18.41
N SER A 102 -7.42 1.01 -18.54
CA SER A 102 -6.72 1.03 -19.82
C SER A 102 -5.33 0.39 -19.72
N GLY A 103 -4.91 -0.30 -20.79
CA GLY A 103 -3.66 -1.04 -20.84
C GLY A 103 -3.87 -2.51 -21.25
N GLN A 104 -2.79 -3.18 -21.65
CA GLN A 104 -2.83 -4.60 -21.99
C GLN A 104 -2.46 -5.46 -20.79
N GLY A 105 -3.19 -6.56 -20.59
CA GLY A 105 -2.88 -7.54 -19.54
C GLY A 105 -3.38 -7.17 -18.14
N LEU A 106 -4.26 -6.17 -18.03
CA LEU A 106 -4.84 -5.78 -16.75
C LEU A 106 -5.58 -6.94 -16.07
N PRO A 107 -5.40 -7.12 -14.76
CA PRO A 107 -6.21 -8.05 -14.00
C PRO A 107 -7.70 -7.68 -14.04
N ALA A 108 -8.55 -8.67 -14.31
CA ALA A 108 -10.00 -8.46 -14.46
C ALA A 108 -10.66 -7.84 -13.22
N ASN A 109 -10.10 -8.06 -12.03
CA ASN A 109 -10.61 -7.54 -10.77
C ASN A 109 -10.18 -6.11 -10.44
N TRP A 110 -9.39 -5.43 -11.28
CA TRP A 110 -8.88 -4.08 -11.00
C TRP A 110 -9.61 -2.96 -11.74
N GLY A 111 -10.47 -3.32 -12.70
CA GLY A 111 -11.32 -2.39 -13.46
C GLY A 111 -12.71 -2.19 -12.83
N VAL A 112 -12.82 -2.24 -11.49
CA VAL A 112 -14.10 -2.09 -10.78
C VAL A 112 -14.72 -0.70 -11.03
N TYR A 113 -13.87 0.31 -11.14
CA TYR A 113 -14.25 1.69 -11.43
C TYR A 113 -13.44 2.20 -12.62
N SER A 114 -14.02 3.06 -13.46
CA SER A 114 -13.23 3.73 -14.51
C SER A 114 -12.46 4.91 -13.94
N THR A 115 -11.37 5.28 -14.60
CA THR A 115 -10.58 6.48 -14.25
C THR A 115 -11.47 7.73 -14.29
N ASP A 116 -12.31 7.87 -15.31
CA ASP A 116 -13.26 8.98 -15.45
C ASP A 116 -14.27 9.03 -14.29
N TYR A 117 -14.76 7.87 -13.85
CA TYR A 117 -15.65 7.78 -12.71
C TYR A 117 -14.95 8.24 -11.42
N CYS A 118 -13.75 7.73 -11.14
CA CYS A 118 -13.01 8.08 -9.93
C CYS A 118 -12.63 9.57 -9.86
N ILE A 119 -12.36 10.22 -11.00
CA ILE A 119 -12.07 11.67 -11.04
C ILE A 119 -13.30 12.52 -10.69
N GLN A 120 -14.49 12.06 -11.08
CA GLN A 120 -15.74 12.79 -10.87
C GLN A 120 -16.33 12.58 -9.47
N VAL A 121 -16.10 11.40 -8.88
CA VAL A 121 -16.59 11.08 -7.54
C VAL A 121 -15.72 11.76 -6.50
N LYS A 122 -16.29 12.77 -5.84
CA LYS A 122 -15.69 13.31 -4.61
C LYS A 122 -15.89 12.30 -3.49
N HIS A 123 -14.87 11.51 -3.20
CA HIS A 123 -14.79 10.78 -1.95
C HIS A 123 -14.58 11.82 -0.83
N THR A 124 -15.68 12.16 -0.15
CA THR A 124 -15.70 13.04 1.05
C THR A 124 -15.25 12.28 2.29
#